data_AF-A0AA38TBG6-F1
#
_entry.id   AF-A0AA38TBG6-F1
#
_cell.length_a   1.000
_cell.length_b   1.000
_cell.length_c   1.000
_cell.angle_alpha   90.00
_cell.angle_beta   90.00
_cell.angle_gamma   90.00
#
_symmetry.space_group_name_H-M   'P 1'
#
loop_
_entity.id
_entity.type
_entity.pdbx_description
1 polymer ?
#
loop_
_entity_poly.entity_id
_entity_poly.type
_entity_poly.pdbx_seq_one_letter_code
_entity_poly.pdbx_strand_id
1 'polypeptide(L)'
;MGIPSTKNPKELWDALKGRFGNIHDSLLPELIVQWNEIRLLDYKKVNDFNKDMLRLKARLNFCGKDLTEDDMIQKTLSTFPTSAIILMNQYRLEYDSKRITTFNKLINLLQVAERHNEVLLNNNARPVGTKKVPESNHASVKGWKDIQRTWN
;
A
#
# COMPACT_ATOMS: atom_id res chain seq x y z
N MET A 1 -35.59 -21.63 37.14
CA MET A 1 -35.04 -21.19 35.83
C MET A 1 -33.66 -20.61 36.11
N GLY A 2 -32.58 -21.31 35.74
CA GLY A 2 -31.22 -20.84 35.98
C GLY A 2 -30.86 -19.71 35.01
N ILE A 3 -30.30 -18.62 35.53
CA ILE A 3 -29.73 -17.54 34.72
C ILE A 3 -28.64 -18.18 33.82
N PRO A 4 -28.61 -17.93 32.50
CA PRO A 4 -27.54 -18.45 31.65
C PRO A 4 -26.22 -17.92 32.17
N SER A 5 -25.34 -18.83 32.59
CA SER A 5 -24.00 -18.52 33.06
C SER A 5 -23.30 -17.59 32.07
N THR A 6 -22.96 -16.38 32.52
CA THR A 6 -22.15 -15.44 31.75
C THR A 6 -20.84 -16.14 31.43
N LYS A 7 -20.59 -16.45 30.14
CA LYS A 7 -19.33 -17.05 29.70
C LYS A 7 -18.16 -16.28 30.32
N ASN A 8 -17.23 -17.00 30.93
CA ASN A 8 -16.05 -16.42 31.57
C ASN A 8 -15.33 -15.51 30.55
N PRO A 9 -14.93 -14.28 30.89
CA PRO A 9 -14.20 -13.38 29.99
C PRO A 9 -13.00 -14.06 29.29
N LYS A 10 -12.32 -14.99 29.99
CA LYS A 10 -11.23 -15.78 29.41
C LYS A 10 -11.69 -16.69 28.28
N GLU A 11 -12.80 -17.41 28.45
CA GLU A 11 -13.36 -18.29 27.41
C GLU A 11 -13.82 -17.50 26.19
N LEU A 12 -14.37 -16.29 26.40
CA LEU A 12 -14.73 -15.40 25.32
C LEU A 12 -13.50 -14.92 24.54
N TRP A 13 -12.44 -14.53 25.25
CA TRP A 13 -11.17 -14.12 24.65
C TRP A 13 -10.49 -15.26 23.88
N ASP A 14 -10.44 -16.47 24.46
CA ASP A 14 -9.87 -17.64 23.81
C ASP A 14 -10.68 -18.03 22.55
N ALA A 15 -12.00 -17.90 22.59
CA ALA A 15 -12.85 -18.11 21.42
C ALA A 15 -12.64 -17.05 20.33
N LEU A 16 -12.49 -15.78 20.70
CA LEU A 16 -12.15 -14.70 19.77
C LEU A 16 -10.77 -14.91 19.14
N LYS A 17 -9.77 -15.22 19.97
CA LYS A 17 -8.41 -15.53 19.52
C LYS A 17 -8.36 -16.78 18.64
N GLY A 18 -9.15 -17.81 18.94
CA GLY A 18 -9.27 -19.00 18.09
C GLY A 18 -9.90 -18.71 16.72
N ARG A 19 -10.87 -17.78 16.65
CA ARG A 19 -11.53 -17.39 15.40
C ARG A 19 -10.75 -16.36 14.59
N PHE A 20 -10.02 -15.47 15.25
CA PHE A 20 -9.46 -14.26 14.63
C PHE A 20 -7.95 -14.11 14.81
N GLY A 21 -7.29 -14.99 15.57
CA GLY A 21 -5.86 -14.91 15.84
C GLY A 21 -4.98 -15.09 14.61
N ASN A 22 -5.52 -15.68 13.54
CA ASN A 22 -4.85 -15.86 12.24
C ASN A 22 -5.29 -14.82 11.18
N ILE A 23 -6.12 -13.81 11.54
CA ILE A 23 -6.54 -12.77 10.56
C ILE A 23 -5.32 -12.12 9.93
N HIS A 24 -4.28 -11.86 10.71
CA HIS A 24 -3.06 -11.21 10.23
C HIS A 24 -2.42 -12.01 9.09
N ASP A 25 -2.27 -13.33 9.27
CA ASP A 25 -1.65 -14.24 8.29
C ASP A 25 -2.48 -14.36 7.02
N SER A 26 -3.81 -14.36 7.15
CA SER A 26 -4.71 -14.43 6.01
C SER A 26 -4.77 -13.11 5.22
N LEU A 27 -4.63 -11.97 5.89
CA LEU A 27 -4.82 -10.65 5.29
C LEU A 27 -3.53 -10.12 4.65
N LEU A 28 -2.37 -10.38 5.26
CA LEU A 28 -1.10 -9.84 4.83
C LEU A 28 -0.78 -10.09 3.34
N PRO A 29 -0.96 -11.31 2.78
CA PRO A 29 -0.68 -11.55 1.36
C PRO A 29 -1.47 -10.63 0.42
N GLU A 30 -2.75 -10.38 0.72
CA GLU A 30 -3.62 -9.49 -0.06
C GLU A 30 -3.14 -8.04 0.02
N LEU A 31 -2.72 -7.59 1.21
CA LEU A 31 -2.21 -6.23 1.40
C LEU A 31 -0.89 -5.99 0.67
N ILE A 32 0.00 -6.99 0.62
CA ILE A 32 1.24 -6.90 -0.15
C ILE A 32 0.93 -6.77 -1.65
N VAL A 33 -0.07 -7.48 -2.16
CA VAL A 33 -0.53 -7.30 -3.54
C VAL A 33 -1.05 -5.86 -3.76
N GLN A 34 -1.91 -5.36 -2.87
CA GLN A 34 -2.42 -3.98 -2.94
C GLN A 34 -1.29 -2.95 -2.89
N TRP A 35 -0.27 -3.15 -2.05
CA TRP A 35 0.92 -2.30 -1.99
C TRP A 35 1.71 -2.30 -3.29
N ASN A 36 1.84 -3.44 -3.95
CA ASN A 36 2.53 -3.52 -5.23
C ASN A 36 1.73 -2.83 -6.35
N GLU A 37 0.41 -2.91 -6.31
CA GLU A 37 -0.48 -2.44 -7.37
C GLU A 37 -0.92 -0.97 -7.25
N ILE A 38 -0.88 -0.37 -6.05
CA ILE A 38 -1.29 1.03 -5.87
C ILE A 38 -0.35 1.97 -6.63
N ARG A 39 -0.93 2.88 -7.43
CA ARG A 39 -0.19 3.85 -8.25
C ARG A 39 -0.90 5.20 -8.26
N LEU A 40 -0.16 6.28 -8.09
CA LEU A 40 -0.73 7.64 -8.16
C LEU A 40 -1.47 7.88 -9.47
N LEU A 41 -0.89 7.42 -10.60
CA LEU A 41 -1.46 7.58 -11.94
C LEU A 41 -2.84 6.94 -12.17
N ASP A 42 -3.28 6.03 -11.30
CA ASP A 42 -4.57 5.34 -11.42
C ASP A 42 -5.74 6.13 -10.81
N TYR A 43 -5.45 7.21 -10.08
CA TYR A 43 -6.45 8.03 -9.40
C TYR A 43 -6.77 9.28 -10.21
N LYS A 44 -8.02 9.77 -10.13
CA LYS A 44 -8.38 11.06 -10.72
C LYS A 44 -8.03 12.24 -9.83
N LYS A 45 -7.94 12.01 -8.52
CA LYS A 45 -7.68 13.03 -7.51
C LYS A 45 -6.58 12.58 -6.57
N VAL A 46 -5.66 13.50 -6.25
CA VAL A 46 -4.59 13.27 -5.26
C VAL A 46 -5.18 12.87 -3.91
N ASN A 47 -6.33 13.44 -3.54
CA ASN A 47 -6.97 13.14 -2.26
C ASN A 47 -7.50 11.70 -2.17
N ASP A 48 -7.98 11.14 -3.28
CA ASP A 48 -8.45 9.74 -3.31
C ASP A 48 -7.28 8.78 -3.14
N PHE A 49 -6.17 9.04 -3.84
CA PHE A 49 -4.92 8.29 -3.66
C PHE A 49 -4.41 8.38 -2.21
N ASN A 50 -4.39 9.58 -1.63
CA ASN A 50 -3.97 9.80 -0.25
C ASN A 50 -4.78 8.95 0.73
N LYS A 51 -6.11 8.97 0.60
CA LYS A 51 -7.03 8.19 1.43
C LYS A 51 -6.74 6.69 1.35
N ASP A 52 -6.58 6.15 0.14
CA ASP A 52 -6.35 4.72 -0.05
C ASP A 52 -4.95 4.29 0.40
N MET A 53 -3.93 5.14 0.21
CA MET A 53 -2.58 4.90 0.71
C MET A 53 -2.53 4.88 2.25
N LEU A 54 -3.19 5.83 2.93
CA LEU A 54 -3.28 5.85 4.39
C LEU A 54 -4.06 4.66 4.95
N ARG A 55 -5.15 4.27 4.28
CA ARG A 55 -5.91 3.06 4.63
C ARG A 55 -5.04 1.80 4.49
N LEU A 56 -4.27 1.71 3.42
CA LEU A 56 -3.37 0.59 3.18
C LEU A 56 -2.26 0.53 4.24
N LYS A 57 -1.62 1.68 4.56
CA LYS A 57 -0.65 1.79 5.67
C LYS A 57 -1.22 1.27 6.98
N ALA A 58 -2.41 1.73 7.37
CA ALA A 58 -3.03 1.29 8.62
C ALA A 58 -3.26 -0.23 8.67
N ARG A 59 -3.69 -0.84 7.55
CA ARG A 59 -3.91 -2.29 7.46
C ARG A 59 -2.59 -3.08 7.49
N LEU A 60 -1.55 -2.60 6.82
CA LEU A 60 -0.23 -3.22 6.85
C LEU A 60 0.38 -3.16 8.25
N ASN A 61 0.31 -1.99 8.90
CA ASN A 61 0.78 -1.80 10.26
C ASN A 61 0.01 -2.69 11.24
N PHE A 62 -1.30 -2.85 11.05
CA PHE A 62 -2.11 -3.81 11.81
C PHE A 62 -1.66 -5.27 11.63
N CYS A 63 -1.17 -5.64 10.45
CA CYS A 63 -0.56 -6.95 10.18
C CYS A 63 0.92 -7.05 10.62
N GLY A 64 1.44 -6.08 11.37
CA GLY A 64 2.83 -6.08 11.84
C GLY A 64 3.85 -5.70 10.76
N LYS A 65 3.41 -5.23 9.59
CA LYS A 65 4.28 -4.71 8.53
C LYS A 65 4.26 -3.19 8.57
N ASP A 66 5.24 -2.58 9.22
CA ASP A 66 5.32 -1.13 9.28
C ASP A 66 5.70 -0.53 7.92
N LEU A 67 4.90 0.43 7.46
CA LEU A 67 5.14 1.17 6.23
C LEU A 67 5.65 2.57 6.57
N THR A 68 6.91 2.82 6.25
CA THR A 68 7.60 4.06 6.62
C THR A 68 7.16 5.24 5.74
N GLU A 69 7.47 6.47 6.19
CA GLU A 69 7.27 7.66 5.35
C GLU A 69 8.06 7.57 4.04
N ASP A 70 9.27 7.00 4.09
CA ASP A 70 10.12 6.81 2.92
C ASP A 70 9.46 5.86 1.91
N ASP A 71 8.96 4.71 2.37
CA ASP A 71 8.28 3.75 1.51
C ASP A 71 7.11 4.41 0.75
N MET A 72 6.30 5.20 1.45
CA MET A 72 5.16 5.90 0.86
C MET A 72 5.59 6.98 -0.14
N ILE A 73 6.64 7.75 0.18
CA ILE A 73 7.17 8.79 -0.70
C ILE A 73 7.75 8.14 -1.97
N GLN A 74 8.61 7.14 -1.84
CA GLN A 74 9.22 6.43 -2.97
C GLN A 74 8.16 5.74 -3.83
N LYS A 75 7.15 5.11 -3.22
CA LYS A 75 6.04 4.51 -3.96
C LYS A 75 5.24 5.54 -4.74
N THR A 76 5.02 6.72 -4.16
CA THR A 76 4.30 7.80 -4.84
C THR A 76 5.11 8.34 -6.02
N LEU A 77 6.39 8.66 -5.80
CA LEU A 77 7.28 9.20 -6.84
C LEU A 77 7.53 8.21 -7.99
N SER A 78 7.60 6.90 -7.71
CA SER A 78 7.78 5.86 -8.74
C SER A 78 6.52 5.59 -9.57
N THR A 79 5.37 6.15 -9.20
CA THR A 79 4.08 5.89 -9.86
C THR A 79 3.46 7.13 -10.50
N PHE A 80 4.29 8.15 -10.77
CA PHE A 80 3.90 9.29 -11.59
C PHE A 80 3.60 8.87 -13.03
N PRO A 81 2.63 9.51 -13.69
CA PRO A 81 2.44 9.34 -15.12
C PRO A 81 3.64 9.92 -15.88
N THR A 82 3.99 9.33 -17.03
CA THR A 82 5.12 9.77 -17.87
C THR A 82 5.00 11.23 -18.29
N SER A 83 3.78 11.74 -18.48
CA SER A 83 3.51 13.15 -18.79
C SER A 83 3.98 14.12 -17.69
N ALA A 84 4.13 13.67 -16.45
CA ALA A 84 4.53 14.48 -15.30
C ALA A 84 5.97 14.19 -14.82
N ILE A 85 6.83 13.64 -15.70
CA ILE A 85 8.20 13.23 -15.34
C ILE A 85 9.09 14.39 -14.84
N ILE A 86 8.89 15.60 -15.37
CA ILE A 86 9.66 16.80 -14.95
C ILE A 86 9.34 17.12 -13.49
N LEU A 87 8.05 17.16 -13.14
CA LEU A 87 7.60 17.44 -11.78
C LEU A 87 8.01 16.32 -10.81
N MET A 88 7.92 15.06 -11.24
CA MET A 88 8.44 13.91 -10.49
C MET A 88 9.94 14.10 -10.16
N ASN A 89 10.76 14.46 -11.15
CA ASN A 89 12.19 14.70 -10.94
C ASN A 89 12.46 15.83 -9.96
N GLN A 90 11.69 16.93 -10.04
CA GLN A 90 11.78 18.02 -9.07
C GLN A 90 11.50 17.53 -7.64
N TYR A 91 10.42 16.79 -7.42
CA TYR A 91 10.11 16.27 -6.09
C TYR A 91 11.11 15.21 -5.61
N ARG A 92 11.73 14.45 -6.51
CA ARG A 92 12.85 13.56 -6.15
C ARG A 92 14.05 14.36 -5.64
N LEU A 93 14.45 15.45 -6.30
CA LEU A 93 15.53 16.33 -5.83
C LEU A 93 15.21 16.96 -4.46
N GLU A 94 13.96 17.38 -4.26
CA GLU A 94 13.49 17.91 -2.97
C GLU A 94 13.48 16.84 -1.86
N TYR A 95 13.16 15.59 -2.21
CA TYR A 95 13.27 14.46 -1.29
C TYR A 95 14.73 14.14 -0.95
N ASP A 96 15.62 14.07 -1.95
CA ASP A 96 17.04 13.77 -1.76
C ASP A 96 17.74 14.86 -0.93
N SER A 97 17.35 16.12 -1.11
CA SER A 97 17.81 17.27 -0.31
C SER A 97 17.13 17.38 1.07
N LYS A 98 16.35 16.37 1.48
CA LYS A 98 15.63 16.30 2.77
C LYS A 98 14.67 17.46 3.01
N ARG A 99 14.17 18.07 1.94
CA ARG A 99 13.08 19.06 2.00
C ARG A 99 11.73 18.36 2.04
N ILE A 100 11.55 17.23 1.36
CA ILE A 100 10.37 16.37 1.51
C ILE A 100 10.74 15.20 2.43
N THR A 101 10.26 15.24 3.67
CA THR A 101 10.56 14.23 4.70
C THR A 101 9.35 13.42 5.16
N THR A 102 8.14 13.85 4.79
CA THR A 102 6.90 13.18 5.16
C THR A 102 6.01 13.03 3.94
N PHE A 103 5.24 11.94 3.91
CA PHE A 103 4.25 11.65 2.90
C PHE A 103 3.21 12.78 2.81
N ASN A 104 2.76 13.30 3.96
CA ASN A 104 1.82 14.43 4.01
C ASN A 104 2.38 15.68 3.31
N LYS A 105 3.69 15.96 3.46
CA LYS A 105 4.32 17.09 2.76
C LYS A 105 4.30 16.90 1.25
N LEU A 106 4.59 15.70 0.76
CA LEU A 106 4.49 15.37 -0.67
C LEU A 106 3.05 15.51 -1.18
N ILE A 107 2.06 15.00 -0.43
CA ILE A 107 0.64 15.10 -0.79
C ILE A 107 0.20 16.56 -0.92
N ASN A 108 0.60 17.43 0.01
CA ASN A 108 0.26 18.86 -0.07
C ASN A 108 0.84 19.52 -1.34
N LEU A 109 2.07 19.20 -1.70
CA LEU A 109 2.69 19.69 -2.94
C LEU A 109 1.94 19.20 -4.18
N LEU A 110 1.62 17.89 -4.21
CA LEU A 110 0.81 17.28 -5.28
C LEU A 110 -0.57 17.93 -5.42
N GLN A 111 -1.24 18.28 -4.32
CA GLN A 111 -2.54 18.96 -4.36
C GLN A 111 -2.43 20.39 -4.91
N VAL A 112 -1.33 21.10 -4.67
CA VAL A 112 -1.08 22.41 -5.30
C VAL A 112 -0.90 22.24 -6.80
N ALA A 113 -0.06 21.30 -7.21
CA ALA A 113 0.21 21.01 -8.62
C ALA A 113 -1.04 20.53 -9.38
N GLU A 114 -1.91 19.73 -8.73
CA GLU A 114 -3.21 19.32 -9.27
C GLU A 114 -4.10 20.54 -9.57
N ARG A 115 -4.17 21.52 -8.67
CA ARG A 115 -4.97 22.75 -8.89
C ARG A 115 -4.42 23.61 -10.03
N HIS A 116 -3.11 23.56 -10.27
CA HIS A 116 -2.46 24.26 -11.37
C HIS A 116 -2.42 23.46 -12.68
N ASN A 117 -3.06 22.27 -12.72
CA ASN A 117 -3.04 21.34 -13.86
C ASN A 117 -1.63 20.89 -14.29
N GLU A 118 -0.65 20.94 -13.38
CA GLU A 118 0.73 20.48 -13.62
C GLU A 118 0.85 18.95 -13.55
N VAL A 119 -0.10 18.29 -12.88
CA VAL A 119 -0.19 16.82 -12.81
C VAL A 119 -1.45 16.35 -13.54
N LEU A 120 -1.28 15.76 -14.72
CA LEU A 120 -2.37 15.09 -15.43
C LEU A 120 -2.54 13.65 -14.94
N LEU A 121 -3.31 13.52 -13.86
CA LEU A 121 -3.72 12.22 -13.32
C LEU A 121 -4.84 11.63 -14.19
N ASN A 122 -4.45 10.98 -15.30
CA ASN A 122 -5.19 9.99 -16.10
C ASN A 122 -4.90 10.14 -17.61
N ASN A 123 -4.19 9.17 -18.20
CA ASN A 123 -4.24 8.87 -19.64
C ASN A 123 -4.46 7.37 -19.94
N ASN A 124 -4.43 6.49 -18.92
CA ASN A 124 -4.48 5.04 -19.08
C ASN A 124 -5.17 4.36 -17.88
N ALA A 125 -6.15 5.02 -17.22
CA ALA A 125 -6.84 4.46 -16.05
C ALA A 125 -7.28 3.02 -16.36
N ARG A 126 -6.64 2.05 -15.70
CA ARG A 126 -6.93 0.64 -15.92
C ARG A 126 -8.32 0.37 -15.36
N PRO A 127 -9.22 -0.33 -16.07
CA PRO A 127 -10.55 -0.62 -15.54
C PRO A 127 -10.44 -1.36 -14.21
N VAL A 128 -11.21 -0.90 -13.21
CA VAL A 128 -11.39 -1.64 -11.95
C VAL A 128 -11.98 -3.00 -12.30
N GLY A 129 -11.19 -4.07 -12.17
CA GLY A 129 -11.63 -5.44 -12.43
C GLY A 129 -10.70 -6.31 -13.27
N THR A 130 -9.67 -5.76 -13.93
CA THR A 130 -8.69 -6.61 -14.63
C THR A 130 -7.70 -7.21 -13.63
N LYS A 131 -8.07 -8.32 -13.00
CA LYS A 131 -7.08 -9.27 -12.46
C LYS A 131 -6.11 -9.59 -13.61
N LYS A 132 -4.80 -9.62 -13.33
CA LYS A 132 -3.85 -10.18 -14.30
C LYS A 132 -4.38 -11.55 -14.70
N VAL A 133 -4.59 -11.77 -16.00
CA VAL A 133 -4.80 -13.13 -16.53
C VAL A 133 -3.61 -13.94 -16.02
N PRO A 134 -3.81 -15.08 -15.33
CA PRO A 134 -2.69 -15.92 -14.96
C PRO A 134 -2.06 -16.40 -16.26
N GLU A 135 -0.84 -15.95 -16.53
CA GLU A 135 -0.02 -16.50 -17.60
C GLU A 135 0.27 -17.95 -17.22
N SER A 136 -0.53 -18.88 -17.76
CA SER A 136 -0.36 -20.31 -17.55
C SER A 136 0.80 -20.80 -18.41
N ASN A 137 2.03 -20.55 -17.97
CA ASN A 137 3.20 -21.16 -18.57
C ASN A 137 3.67 -22.30 -17.67
N HIS A 138 3.26 -23.52 -18.03
CA HIS A 138 3.91 -24.75 -17.61
C HIS A 138 5.37 -24.71 -18.08
N ALA A 139 6.28 -24.41 -17.17
CA ALA A 139 7.69 -24.77 -17.28
C ALA A 139 8.26 -24.96 -15.88
N SER A 140 8.31 -26.21 -15.45
CA SER A 140 9.21 -26.67 -14.40
C SER A 140 10.66 -26.26 -14.71
N VAL A 141 11.39 -25.75 -13.71
CA VAL A 141 12.76 -26.16 -13.30
C VAL A 141 13.31 -25.18 -12.23
N LYS A 142 13.61 -25.74 -11.05
CA LYS A 142 14.60 -25.40 -10.00
C LYS A 142 15.12 -23.96 -9.80
N GLY A 143 15.04 -23.52 -8.54
CA GLY A 143 16.15 -22.79 -7.90
C GLY A 143 15.79 -21.50 -7.16
N TRP A 144 15.06 -21.56 -6.04
CA TRP A 144 14.90 -20.42 -5.11
C TRP A 144 15.42 -20.79 -3.71
N LYS A 145 16.70 -21.11 -3.65
CA LYS A 145 17.49 -20.93 -2.43
C LYS A 145 18.53 -19.89 -2.79
N ASP A 146 18.30 -18.63 -2.41
CA ASP A 146 19.35 -17.60 -2.17
C ASP A 146 18.81 -16.18 -1.88
N ILE A 147 17.63 -16.02 -1.27
CA ILE A 147 17.22 -14.72 -0.68
C ILE A 147 16.75 -14.92 0.77
N GLN A 148 17.59 -15.57 1.57
CA GLN A 148 17.48 -15.61 3.04
C GLN A 148 18.80 -15.24 3.76
N ARG A 149 19.77 -14.66 3.05
CA ARG A 149 20.94 -14.02 3.66
C ARG A 149 20.93 -12.55 3.31
N THR A 150 20.38 -11.74 4.20
CA THR A 150 20.93 -10.44 4.67
C THR A 150 19.84 -9.66 5.40
N TRP A 151 19.33 -10.21 6.51
CA TRP A 151 18.81 -9.43 7.65
C TRP A 151 18.95 -10.31 8.89
N ASN A 152 20.20 -10.41 9.39
CA ASN A 152 20.52 -10.73 10.77
C ASN A 152 21.29 -9.54 11.32
#